data_AF-A0A537STJ6-F1
#
_entry.id   AF-A0A537STJ6-F1
#
_cell.length_a   1.000
_cell.length_b   1.000
_cell.length_c   1.000
_cell.angle_alpha   90.00
_cell.angle_beta   90.00
_cell.angle_gamma   90.00
#
_symmetry.space_group_name_H-M   'P 1'
#
loop_
_entity.id
_entity.type
_entity.pdbx_description
1 polymer ?
#
loop_
_entity_poly.entity_id
_entity_poly.type
_entity_poly.pdbx_seq_one_letter_code
_entity_poly.pdbx_strand_id
1 'polypeptide(L)' 'MWTADMPTSKECRQHAEECLRLANETTQIYARQALLELAAEFREIAKQLETRSSSAHGAKQRRARPAAALPTRRRRAS' A
#
# COMPACT_ATOMS: atom_id res chain seq x y z
N MET A 1 -24.15 -4.52 4.34
CA MET A 1 -23.32 -5.61 3.80
C MET A 1 -22.35 -4.97 2.82
N TRP A 2 -21.10 -4.73 3.24
CA TRP A 2 -20.09 -4.13 2.36
C TRP A 2 -19.75 -5.14 1.26
N THR A 3 -19.98 -4.75 0.01
CA THR A 3 -19.82 -5.61 -1.17
C THR A 3 -18.33 -5.83 -1.46
N ALA A 4 -17.87 -7.06 -1.22
CA ALA A 4 -16.85 -7.90 -1.88
C ALA A 4 -15.55 -7.33 -2.50
N ASP A 5 -15.36 -6.03 -2.69
CA ASP A 5 -14.08 -5.45 -3.09
C ASP A 5 -13.47 -4.77 -1.87
N MET A 6 -12.31 -5.26 -1.43
CA MET A 6 -11.54 -4.59 -0.39
C MET A 6 -11.28 -3.16 -0.85
N PRO A 7 -11.59 -2.12 -0.05
CA PRO A 7 -11.45 -0.74 -0.51
C PRO A 7 -10.02 -0.50 -0.97
N THR A 8 -9.87 0.16 -2.11
CA THR A 8 -8.57 0.54 -2.64
C THR A 8 -7.91 1.58 -1.72
N SER A 9 -6.57 1.71 -1.77
CA SER A 9 -5.88 2.73 -0.97
C SER A 9 -6.48 4.13 -1.18
N LYS A 10 -6.91 4.43 -2.42
CA LYS A 10 -7.53 5.71 -2.78
C LYS A 10 -8.85 5.93 -2.04
N GLU A 11 -9.71 4.92 -1.98
CA GLU A 11 -10.98 4.99 -1.26
C GLU A 11 -10.76 5.14 0.24
N CYS A 12 -9.80 4.40 0.82
CA CYS A 12 -9.42 4.60 2.23
C CYS A 12 -8.95 6.04 2.50
N ARG A 13 -8.16 6.65 1.61
CA ARG A 13 -7.77 8.07 1.75
C ARG A 13 -8.97 9.01 1.67
N GLN A 14 -9.91 8.77 0.76
CA GLN A 14 -11.13 9.58 0.65
C GLN A 14 -11.99 9.50 1.92
N HIS A 15 -12.19 8.29 2.46
CA HIS A 15 -12.92 8.11 3.71
C HIS A 15 -12.23 8.79 4.89
N ALA A 16 -10.89 8.77 4.95
CA ALA A 16 -10.16 9.51 5.98
C ALA A 16 -10.40 11.03 5.88
N GLU A 17 -10.39 11.60 4.67
CA GLU A 17 -10.68 13.02 4.46
C GLU A 17 -12.11 13.40 4.84
N GLU A 18 -13.08 12.55 4.51
CA GLU A 18 -14.49 12.75 4.86
C GLU A 18 -14.68 12.74 6.39
N CYS A 19 -14.06 11.77 7.09
CA CYS A 19 -14.06 11.72 8.55
C CYS A 19 -13.47 13.00 9.16
N LEU A 20 -12.40 13.55 8.58
CA LEU A 20 -11.80 14.81 9.05
C LEU A 20 -12.70 16.03 8.82
N ARG A 21 -13.42 16.10 7.70
CA ARG A 21 -14.40 17.17 7.46
C ARG A 21 -15.52 17.12 8.48
N LEU A 22 -16.11 15.94 8.67
CA LEU A 22 -17.16 15.73 9.67
C LEU A 22 -16.67 16.02 11.10
N ALA A 23 -15.41 15.68 11.42
CA ALA A 23 -14.81 15.99 12.72
C ALA A 23 -14.64 17.50 12.97
N ASN A 24 -14.49 18.30 11.92
CA ASN A 24 -14.42 19.75 12.02
C ASN A 24 -15.80 20.41 12.09
N GLU A 25 -16.81 19.79 11.50
CA GLU A 25 -18.20 20.29 11.49
C GLU A 25 -18.97 19.92 12.77
N THR A 26 -18.61 18.81 13.41
CA THR A 26 -19.31 18.35 14.62
C THR A 26 -18.93 19.14 15.86
N THR A 27 -19.94 19.48 16.67
CA THR A 27 -19.78 20.11 17.99
C THR A 27 -19.71 19.08 19.13
N GLN A 28 -20.01 17.81 18.84
CA GLN A 28 -20.01 16.74 19.83
C GLN A 28 -18.59 16.19 20.03
N ILE A 29 -18.03 16.39 21.23
CA ILE A 29 -16.63 16.03 21.54
C ILE A 29 -16.35 14.54 21.29
N TYR A 30 -17.25 13.65 21.71
CA TYR A 30 -17.08 12.21 21.52
C TYR A 30 -17.19 11.80 20.04
N ALA A 31 -18.12 12.40 19.28
CA ALA A 31 -18.23 12.15 17.85
C ALA A 31 -16.99 12.64 17.10
N ARG A 32 -16.46 13.81 17.48
CA ARG A 32 -15.22 14.35 16.93
C ARG A 32 -14.06 13.40 17.15
N GLN A 33 -13.90 12.88 18.37
CA GLN A 33 -12.84 11.94 18.70
C GLN A 33 -12.96 10.64 17.89
N ALA A 34 -14.16 10.05 17.83
CA ALA A 34 -14.40 8.84 17.06
C ALA A 34 -14.10 9.02 15.55
N LEU A 35 -14.45 10.18 14.98
CA LEU A 35 -14.15 10.50 13.58
C LEU A 35 -12.63 10.69 13.34
N LEU A 36 -11.90 11.27 14.29
CA LEU A 36 -10.45 11.39 14.21
C LEU A 36 -9.75 10.02 14.27
N GLU A 37 -10.22 9.13 15.14
CA GLU A 37 -9.71 7.75 15.25
C GLU A 37 -9.98 6.98 13.95
N LEU A 38 -11.21 7.06 13.43
CA LEU A 38 -11.59 6.42 12.17
C LEU A 38 -10.76 6.95 10.99
N ALA A 39 -10.50 8.26 10.93
CA ALA A 39 -9.63 8.83 9.91
C ALA A 39 -8.19 8.32 9.99
N ALA A 40 -7.67 8.09 11.21
CA ALA A 40 -6.35 7.53 11.41
C ALA A 40 -6.27 6.05 10.96
N GLU A 41 -7.30 5.26 11.28
CA GLU A 41 -7.40 3.86 10.83
C GLU A 41 -7.43 3.76 9.30
N PHE A 42 -8.26 4.56 8.64
CA PHE A 42 -8.32 4.58 7.18
C PHE A 42 -6.98 4.95 6.53
N ARG A 43 -6.25 5.92 7.10
CA ARG A 43 -4.90 6.28 6.62
C ARG A 43 -3.91 5.14 6.77
N GLU A 44 -4.00 4.38 7.85
CA GLU A 44 -3.13 3.24 8.09
C GLU A 44 -3.45 2.09 7.13
N ILE A 45 -4.73 1.80 6.91
CA ILE A 45 -5.17 0.81 5.91
C ILE A 45 -4.67 1.20 4.51
N ALA A 46 -4.80 2.48 4.13
CA ALA A 46 -4.28 2.97 2.84
C ALA A 46 -2.77 2.70 2.66
N LYS A 47 -1.96 2.98 3.69
CA LYS A 47 -0.51 2.68 3.67
C LYS A 47 -0.24 1.18 3.56
N GLN A 48 -1.00 0.35 4.26
CA GLN A 48 -0.85 -1.10 4.19
C GLN A 48 -1.19 -1.65 2.80
N LEU A 49 -2.18 -1.08 2.13
CA LEU A 49 -2.53 -1.44 0.75
C LEU A 49 -1.45 -1.01 -0.26
N GLU A 50 -0.84 0.15 -0.06
CA GLU A 50 0.29 0.65 -0.88
C GLU A 50 1.55 -0.20 -0.74
N THR A 51 1.88 -0.61 0.49
CA THR A 51 3.04 -1.48 0.75
C THR A 51 2.84 -2.89 0.18
N ARG A 52 1.63 -3.46 0.30
CA ARG A 52 1.29 -4.78 -0.30
C ARG A 52 1.35 -4.76 -1.82
N SER A 53 0.85 -3.71 -2.46
CA SER A 53 0.91 -3.58 -3.92
C SER A 53 2.35 -3.38 -4.42
N SER A 54 3.19 -2.68 -3.66
CA SER A 54 4.61 -2.45 -4.00
C SER A 54 5.48 -3.70 -3.89
N SER A 55 5.27 -4.56 -2.89
CA SER A 55 6.05 -5.79 -2.70
C SER A 55 5.77 -6.85 -3.78
N ALA A 56 4.55 -6.89 -4.32
CA ALA A 56 4.19 -7.74 -5.45
C ALA A 56 4.91 -7.36 -6.75
N HIS A 57 5.21 -6.06 -6.96
CA HIS A 57 5.92 -5.58 -8.14
C HIS A 57 7.45 -5.77 -8.03
N GLY A 58 8.03 -5.65 -6.83
CA GLY A 58 9.46 -5.88 -6.60
C GLY A 58 9.91 -7.34 -6.78
N ALA A 59 9.03 -8.31 -6.51
CA ALA A 59 9.34 -9.73 -6.66
C ALA A 59 9.49 -10.18 -8.13
N LYS A 60 8.79 -9.53 -9.09
CA LYS A 60 8.92 -9.81 -10.53
C LYS A 60 10.23 -9.28 -11.10
N GLN A 61 10.72 -8.14 -10.61
CA GLN A 61 11.93 -7.50 -11.15
C GLN A 61 13.22 -8.30 -10.84
N ARG A 62 13.28 -9.03 -9.72
CA ARG A 62 14.46 -9.86 -9.38
C ARG A 62 14.57 -11.16 -10.18
N ARG A 63 13.51 -11.62 -10.85
CA ARG A 63 13.56 -12.80 -11.74
C ARG A 63 14.04 -12.49 -13.16
N ALA A 64 14.19 -11.22 -13.51
CA ALA A 64 14.59 -10.76 -14.85
C ALA A 64 16.05 -10.28 -14.93
N ARG A 65 16.93 -10.76 -14.03
CA ARG A 65 18.38 -10.63 -14.25
C ARG A 65 18.85 -11.93 -14.91
N PRO A 66 18.96 -12.00 -16.25
CA PRO A 66 19.52 -13.17 -16.91
C PRO A 66 20.96 -13.32 -16.43
N ALA A 67 21.35 -14.56 -16.16
CA ALA A 67 22.71 -14.96 -15.86
C ALA A 67 23.60 -14.68 -17.08
N ALA A 68 24.00 -13.42 -17.26
CA ALA A 68 24.97 -13.04 -18.26
C ALA A 68 26.38 -13.30 -17.71
N ALA A 69 27.08 -14.17 -18.45
CA ALA A 69 28.53 -14.27 -18.58
C ALA A 69 29.33 -14.94 -17.44
N LEU A 70 29.49 -16.27 -17.58
CA LEU A 70 30.80 -16.89 -17.37
C LEU A 70 31.21 -17.57 -18.69
N PRO A 71 32.11 -16.97 -19.50
CA PRO A 71 32.74 -17.68 -20.60
C PRO A 71 33.80 -18.63 -20.03
N THR A 72 33.51 -19.93 -20.05
CA THR A 72 34.48 -20.99 -19.77
C THR A 72 35.57 -20.95 -20.84
N ARG A 73 36.65 -20.23 -20.55
CA ARG A 73 37.83 -20.11 -21.41
C ARG A 73 38.52 -21.47 -21.51
N ARG A 74 38.19 -22.24 -22.55
CA ARG A 74 39.02 -23.34 -23.03
C ARG A 74 40.44 -22.80 -23.27
N ARG A 75 41.42 -23.31 -22.55
CA ARG A 75 42.83 -23.25 -22.97
C ARG A 75 43.37 -24.67 -23.05
N ARG A 76 43.58 -25.09 -24.30
CA ARG A 76 44.39 -26.22 -24.74
C ARG A 76 45.83 -25.69 -24.96
N ALA A 77 46.79 -26.62 -24.95
CA ALA A 77 48.26 -26.50 -25.10
C ALA A 77 49.00 -26.40 -23.75
N SER A 78 50.02 -27.21 -23.47
CA SER A 78 50.97 -27.91 -24.36
C SER A 78 51.26 -29.34 -23.92
#